data_AF-A0A920KXW5-F1
#
_entry.id   AF-A0A920KXW5-F1
#
_cell.length_a   1.000
_cell.length_b   1.000
_cell.length_c   1.000
_cell.angle_alpha   90.00
_cell.angle_beta   90.00
_cell.angle_gamma   90.00
#
_symmetry.space_group_name_H-M   'P 1'
#
loop_
_entity.id
_entity.type
_entity.pdbx_description
1 polymer ?
#
loop_
_entity_poly.entity_id
_entity_poly.type
_entity_poly.pdbx_seq_one_letter_code
_entity_poly.pdbx_strand_id
1 'polypeptide(L)'
;MGAVKEPDLYACAIVYVGVYDLEMMLEEGDIPFTQAGRNYLDQALGDDRVDLYQRSPINHLEKLTAPLLIVHGALDQRVPLMQAEALRERMDALNKPYEWLVKPNEGHGFITKIIRSNYSAQC
;
A
#
# COMPACT_ATOMS: atom_id res chain seq x y z
N MET A 1 -5.00 7.21 -0.62
CA MET A 1 -5.27 8.43 -1.43
C MET A 1 -5.48 9.70 -0.64
N GLY A 2 -6.04 9.70 0.59
CA GLY A 2 -6.35 10.94 1.33
C GLY A 2 -5.19 11.95 1.39
N ALA A 3 -4.04 11.54 1.92
CA ALA A 3 -2.86 12.40 2.05
C ALA A 3 -2.25 12.91 0.73
N VAL A 4 -2.55 12.23 -0.39
CA VAL A 4 -2.12 12.66 -1.73
C VAL A 4 -3.11 13.66 -2.34
N LYS A 5 -4.42 13.46 -2.09
CA LYS A 5 -5.48 14.33 -2.60
C LYS A 5 -5.54 15.66 -1.83
N GLU A 6 -5.29 15.61 -0.53
CA GLU A 6 -5.35 16.76 0.37
C GLU A 6 -4.00 16.93 1.09
N PRO A 7 -2.95 17.40 0.40
CA PRO A 7 -1.59 17.42 0.94
C PRO A 7 -1.45 18.30 2.19
N ASP A 8 -2.22 19.38 2.29
CA ASP A 8 -2.12 20.32 3.41
C ASP A 8 -2.98 19.91 4.62
N LEU A 9 -3.79 18.85 4.51
CA LEU A 9 -4.75 18.47 5.55
C LEU A 9 -4.12 17.56 6.63
N TYR A 10 -3.15 16.73 6.25
CA TYR A 10 -2.61 15.68 7.12
C TYR A 10 -1.20 16.02 7.60
N ALA A 11 -1.00 15.98 8.92
CA ALA A 11 0.34 16.14 9.51
C ALA A 11 1.23 14.92 9.25
N CYS A 12 0.63 13.72 9.19
CA CYS A 12 1.28 12.47 8.78
C CYS A 12 0.21 11.49 8.26
N ALA A 13 0.64 10.38 7.64
CA ALA A 13 -0.25 9.27 7.32
C ALA A 13 0.38 7.91 7.63
N ILE A 14 -0.41 7.02 8.24
CA ILE A 14 -0.04 5.61 8.43
C ILE A 14 -0.72 4.79 7.34
N VAL A 15 0.08 4.07 6.56
CA VAL A 15 -0.41 3.20 5.49
C VAL A 15 -0.18 1.75 5.90
N TYR A 16 -1.27 1.07 6.25
CA TYR A 16 -1.28 -0.29 6.77
C TYR A 16 -1.83 -1.24 5.72
N VAL A 17 -1.02 -2.22 5.29
CA VAL A 17 -1.33 -3.22 4.24
C VAL A 17 -1.99 -2.62 2.99
N GLY A 18 -1.48 -1.46 2.57
CA GLY A 18 -2.10 -0.64 1.54
C GLY A 18 -1.84 -1.14 0.12
N VAL A 19 -2.82 -0.93 -0.76
CA VAL A 19 -2.68 -1.07 -2.22
C VAL A 19 -2.26 0.30 -2.78
N TYR A 20 -1.12 0.35 -3.46
CA TYR A 20 -0.53 1.62 -3.97
C TYR A 20 -0.46 1.67 -5.50
N ASP A 21 -0.39 0.50 -6.12
CA ASP A 21 -0.45 0.29 -7.56
C ASP A 21 -1.64 -0.64 -7.87
N LEU A 22 -2.67 -0.09 -8.49
CA LEU A 22 -3.87 -0.84 -8.86
C LEU A 22 -3.67 -1.74 -10.07
N GLU A 23 -2.70 -1.44 -10.95
CA GLU A 23 -2.39 -2.31 -12.07
C GLU A 23 -1.68 -3.57 -11.56
N MET A 24 -0.73 -3.41 -10.66
CA MET A 24 -0.08 -4.52 -9.95
C MET A 24 -1.09 -5.37 -9.18
N MET A 25 -2.12 -4.75 -8.58
CA MET A 25 -3.16 -5.48 -7.85
C MET A 25 -4.01 -6.42 -8.74
N LEU A 26 -4.07 -6.16 -10.05
CA LEU A 26 -4.75 -7.05 -11.01
C LEU A 26 -3.91 -8.27 -11.39
N GLU A 27 -2.61 -8.25 -11.11
CA GLU A 27 -1.66 -9.25 -11.60
C GLU A 27 -1.02 -10.05 -10.46
N GLU A 28 -0.87 -9.44 -9.28
CA GLU A 28 -0.14 -9.99 -8.14
C GLU A 28 -1.04 -10.29 -6.94
N GLY A 29 -0.61 -11.24 -6.11
CA GLY A 29 -1.34 -11.71 -4.93
C GLY A 29 -2.32 -12.86 -5.23
N ASP A 30 -3.06 -13.29 -4.23
CA ASP A 30 -3.97 -14.45 -4.32
C ASP A 30 -5.31 -14.11 -5.00
N ILE A 31 -5.74 -12.84 -4.95
CA ILE A 31 -7.06 -12.40 -5.42
C ILE A 31 -7.22 -12.65 -6.93
N PRO A 32 -6.29 -12.26 -7.81
CA PRO A 32 -6.41 -12.51 -9.26
C PRO A 32 -6.42 -14.00 -9.65
N PHE A 33 -5.91 -14.88 -8.78
CA PHE A 33 -5.77 -16.31 -9.08
C PHE A 33 -7.04 -17.13 -8.86
N THR A 34 -8.06 -16.55 -8.21
CA THR A 34 -9.37 -17.20 -8.03
C THR A 34 -10.43 -16.57 -8.93
N GLN A 35 -11.43 -17.35 -9.37
CA GLN A 35 -12.53 -16.79 -10.17
C GLN A 35 -13.33 -15.74 -9.40
N ALA A 36 -13.61 -16.00 -8.11
CA ALA A 36 -14.31 -15.05 -7.25
C ALA A 36 -13.51 -13.75 -7.08
N GLY A 37 -12.20 -13.85 -6.88
CA GLY A 37 -11.33 -12.68 -6.76
C GLY A 37 -11.24 -11.89 -8.06
N ARG A 38 -11.14 -12.53 -9.24
CA ARG A 38 -11.23 -11.83 -10.52
C ARG A 38 -12.54 -11.08 -10.70
N ASN A 39 -13.68 -11.72 -10.39
CA ASN A 39 -14.98 -11.05 -10.47
C ASN A 39 -15.06 -9.85 -9.52
N TYR A 40 -14.48 -9.97 -8.33
CA TYR A 40 -14.39 -8.86 -7.37
C TYR A 40 -13.53 -7.72 -7.91
N LEU A 41 -12.34 -8.02 -8.44
CA LEU A 41 -11.43 -7.01 -8.98
C LEU A 41 -12.02 -6.32 -10.21
N ASP A 42 -12.69 -7.05 -11.10
CA ASP A 42 -13.42 -6.48 -12.24
C ASP A 42 -14.50 -5.48 -11.77
N GLN A 43 -15.30 -5.87 -10.77
CA GLN A 43 -16.32 -4.97 -10.21
C GLN A 43 -15.72 -3.77 -9.46
N ALA A 44 -14.64 -3.97 -8.71
CA ALA A 44 -14.09 -2.96 -7.81
C ALA A 44 -13.13 -1.98 -8.51
N LEU A 45 -12.39 -2.46 -9.50
CA LEU A 45 -11.31 -1.74 -10.15
C LEU A 45 -11.51 -1.58 -11.66
N GLY A 46 -12.21 -2.50 -12.32
CA GLY A 46 -12.23 -2.60 -13.79
C GLY A 46 -10.85 -2.91 -14.37
N ASP A 47 -10.71 -2.77 -15.68
CA ASP A 47 -9.48 -3.06 -16.44
C ASP A 47 -8.94 -1.88 -17.26
N ASP A 48 -9.57 -0.71 -17.19
CA ASP A 48 -9.09 0.51 -17.86
C ASP A 48 -7.79 1.00 -17.21
N ARG A 49 -6.67 0.74 -17.91
CA ARG A 49 -5.32 1.13 -17.46
C ARG A 49 -5.17 2.63 -17.23
N VAL A 50 -5.86 3.47 -17.99
CA VAL A 50 -5.78 4.93 -17.80
C VAL A 50 -6.44 5.30 -16.48
N ASP A 51 -7.63 4.76 -16.21
CA ASP A 51 -8.34 5.00 -14.94
C ASP A 51 -7.59 4.42 -13.73
N LEU A 52 -7.05 3.19 -13.86
CA LEU A 52 -6.22 2.57 -12.83
C LEU A 52 -5.00 3.43 -12.51
N TYR A 53 -4.26 3.89 -13.53
CA TYR A 53 -3.13 4.79 -13.35
C TYR A 53 -3.50 6.05 -12.57
N GLN A 54 -4.64 6.68 -12.91
CA GLN A 54 -5.12 7.89 -12.23
C GLN A 54 -5.53 7.64 -10.78
N ARG A 55 -6.01 6.44 -10.45
CA ARG A 55 -6.45 6.08 -9.10
C ARG A 55 -5.35 5.47 -8.23
N SER A 56 -4.25 4.99 -8.81
CA SER A 56 -3.09 4.43 -8.10
C SER A 56 -2.34 5.50 -7.30
N PRO A 57 -2.28 5.42 -5.96
CA PRO A 57 -1.55 6.39 -5.14
C PRO A 57 -0.08 6.60 -5.52
N ILE A 58 0.61 5.54 -5.96
CA ILE A 58 2.03 5.59 -6.28
C ILE A 58 2.38 6.59 -7.40
N ASN A 59 1.42 6.87 -8.29
CA ASN A 59 1.59 7.74 -9.46
C ASN A 59 1.44 9.24 -9.14
N HIS A 60 1.11 9.60 -7.90
CA HIS A 60 0.84 10.98 -7.51
C HIS A 60 1.62 11.40 -6.26
N LEU A 61 2.66 10.64 -5.89
CA LEU A 61 3.42 10.89 -4.67
C LEU A 61 4.15 12.23 -4.69
N GLU A 62 4.37 12.86 -5.84
CA GLU A 62 4.91 14.20 -5.96
C GLU A 62 4.12 15.20 -5.10
N LYS A 63 2.78 15.04 -5.07
CA LYS A 63 1.86 15.88 -4.31
C LYS A 63 1.94 15.63 -2.80
N LEU A 64 2.40 14.46 -2.37
CA LEU A 64 2.44 14.08 -0.96
C LEU A 64 3.45 14.94 -0.19
N THR A 65 3.00 15.66 0.82
CA THR A 65 3.83 16.48 1.72
C THR A 65 4.01 15.83 3.09
N ALA A 66 3.00 15.11 3.56
CA ALA A 66 3.00 14.44 4.85
C ALA A 66 3.97 13.24 4.87
N PRO A 67 4.79 13.05 5.93
CA PRO A 67 5.57 11.84 6.12
C PRO A 67 4.67 10.62 6.28
N LEU A 68 5.16 9.46 5.82
CA LEU A 68 4.45 8.19 5.92
C LEU A 68 5.06 7.28 6.97
N LEU A 69 4.23 6.52 7.67
CA LEU A 69 4.63 5.24 8.25
C LEU A 69 4.05 4.12 7.38
N ILE A 70 4.92 3.32 6.78
CA ILE A 70 4.54 2.17 5.96
C ILE A 70 4.57 0.91 6.84
N VAL A 71 3.41 0.27 7.02
CA VAL A 71 3.25 -0.93 7.83
C VAL A 71 2.76 -2.09 6.96
N HIS A 72 3.54 -3.17 6.88
CA HIS A 72 3.20 -4.30 6.02
C HIS A 72 3.63 -5.66 6.59
N GLY A 73 2.87 -6.71 6.29
CA GLY A 73 3.24 -8.09 6.61
C GLY A 73 4.04 -8.71 5.48
N ALA A 74 5.20 -9.31 5.75
CA ALA A 74 6.04 -9.89 4.69
C ALA A 74 5.42 -11.15 4.05
N LEU A 75 4.47 -11.80 4.74
CA LEU A 75 3.75 -12.98 4.26
C LEU A 75 2.34 -12.63 3.78
N ASP A 76 2.07 -11.35 3.47
CA ASP A 76 0.78 -10.92 2.95
C ASP A 76 0.55 -11.48 1.54
N GLN A 77 -0.43 -12.35 1.40
CA GLN A 77 -0.84 -12.90 0.10
C GLN A 77 -1.95 -12.09 -0.57
N ARG A 78 -2.66 -11.24 0.18
CA ARG A 78 -3.76 -10.41 -0.34
C ARG A 78 -3.21 -9.19 -1.06
N VAL A 79 -2.28 -8.52 -0.41
CA VAL A 79 -1.57 -7.37 -0.94
C VAL A 79 -0.08 -7.67 -0.75
N PRO A 80 0.59 -8.28 -1.75
CA PRO A 80 1.97 -8.70 -1.61
C PRO A 80 2.90 -7.57 -1.17
N LEU A 81 3.96 -7.92 -0.44
CA LEU A 81 4.95 -6.96 0.08
C LEU A 81 5.50 -6.02 -1.01
N MET A 82 5.57 -6.50 -2.26
CA MET A 82 6.03 -5.74 -3.42
C MET A 82 5.26 -4.44 -3.65
N GLN A 83 4.00 -4.34 -3.21
CA GLN A 83 3.24 -3.08 -3.22
C GLN A 83 3.92 -2.04 -2.33
N ALA A 84 4.26 -2.41 -1.10
CA ALA A 84 4.94 -1.53 -0.16
C ALA A 84 6.38 -1.24 -0.60
N GLU A 85 7.07 -2.21 -1.20
CA GLU A 85 8.42 -2.01 -1.75
C GLU A 85 8.42 -1.04 -2.91
N ALA A 86 7.47 -1.14 -3.85
CA ALA A 86 7.31 -0.18 -4.94
C ALA A 86 7.01 1.23 -4.41
N LEU A 87 6.14 1.35 -3.40
CA LEU A 87 5.90 2.63 -2.72
C LEU A 87 7.19 3.19 -2.13
N ARG A 88 7.96 2.37 -1.40
CA ARG A 88 9.24 2.75 -0.80
C ARG A 88 10.23 3.25 -1.84
N GLU A 89 10.43 2.51 -2.92
CA GLU A 89 11.32 2.88 -4.01
C GLU A 89 10.92 4.20 -4.66
N ARG A 90 9.62 4.43 -4.85
CA ARG A 90 9.12 5.71 -5.39
C ARG A 90 9.32 6.86 -4.41
N MET A 91 9.13 6.64 -3.11
CA MET A 91 9.41 7.64 -2.07
C MET A 91 10.91 7.99 -2.02
N ASP A 92 11.79 6.99 -2.09
CA ASP A 92 13.24 7.16 -2.18
C ASP A 92 13.63 8.00 -3.40
N ALA A 93 13.09 7.65 -4.59
CA ALA A 93 13.34 8.39 -5.83
C ALA A 93 12.87 9.85 -5.79
N LEU A 94 11.87 10.16 -4.96
CA LEU A 94 11.36 11.52 -4.75
C LEU A 94 11.99 12.23 -3.55
N ASN A 95 12.91 11.58 -2.82
CA ASN A 95 13.50 12.06 -1.56
C ASN A 95 12.43 12.44 -0.52
N LYS A 96 11.37 11.64 -0.39
CA LYS A 96 10.28 11.88 0.56
C LYS A 96 10.48 11.04 1.83
N PRO A 97 10.29 11.63 3.03
CA PRO A 97 10.52 10.91 4.28
C PRO A 97 9.44 9.85 4.53
N TYR A 98 9.87 8.69 5.02
CA TYR A 98 8.98 7.65 5.51
C TYR A 98 9.66 6.83 6.62
N GLU A 99 8.84 6.22 7.46
CA GLU A 99 9.20 5.12 8.35
C GLU A 99 8.77 3.79 7.75
N TRP A 100 9.54 2.73 8.02
CA TRP A 100 9.32 1.39 7.45
C TRP A 100 9.17 0.35 8.56
N LEU A 101 7.98 -0.24 8.65
CA LEU A 101 7.65 -1.29 9.60
C LEU A 101 7.12 -2.52 8.87
N VAL A 102 8.03 -3.41 8.49
CA VAL A 102 7.66 -4.73 7.96
C VAL A 102 7.83 -5.80 9.02
N LYS A 103 6.79 -6.63 9.19
CA LYS A 103 6.82 -7.78 10.08
C LYS A 103 7.05 -9.06 9.26
N PRO A 104 8.20 -9.75 9.44
CA PRO A 104 8.59 -10.88 8.58
C PRO A 104 7.66 -12.09 8.69
N ASN A 105 6.96 -12.25 9.81
CA ASN A 105 6.10 -13.40 10.07
C ASN A 105 4.60 -13.08 9.95
N GLU A 106 4.24 -11.84 9.59
CA GLU A 106 2.82 -11.44 9.51
C GLU A 106 2.32 -11.47 8.07
N GLY A 107 1.05 -11.83 7.89
CA GLY A 107 0.29 -11.61 6.66
C GLY A 107 -0.62 -10.38 6.75
N HIS A 108 -1.64 -10.30 5.89
CA HIS A 108 -2.53 -9.13 5.76
C HIS A 108 -3.16 -8.63 7.08
N GLY A 109 -3.53 -9.56 7.97
CA GLY A 109 -4.29 -9.25 9.18
C GLY A 109 -3.48 -9.03 10.45
N PHE A 110 -2.15 -9.21 10.42
CA PHE A 110 -1.29 -9.16 11.61
C PHE A 110 -1.82 -10.06 12.77
N ILE A 111 -2.25 -11.27 12.42
CA ILE A 111 -2.92 -12.21 13.34
C ILE A 111 -1.98 -13.20 14.02
N THR A 112 -0.68 -13.24 13.67
CA THR A 112 0.20 -14.19 14.35
C THR A 112 0.38 -13.77 15.81
N LYS A 113 0.32 -14.74 16.73
CA LYS A 113 0.44 -14.47 18.18
C LYS A 113 1.84 -14.01 18.60
N ILE A 114 2.78 -13.91 17.66
CA ILE A 114 4.20 -13.65 17.95
C ILE A 114 4.42 -12.13 17.93
N ILE A 115 4.25 -11.53 19.12
CA ILE A 115 4.73 -10.20 19.51
C ILE A 115 3.99 -9.03 18.86
N ARG A 116 2.96 -8.52 19.56
CA ARG A 116 2.54 -7.11 19.46
C ARG A 116 3.66 -6.24 20.03
N SER A 117 4.66 -5.90 19.23
CA SER A 117 5.68 -4.93 19.64
C SER A 117 5.05 -3.54 19.66
N ASN A 118 5.25 -2.79 20.74
CA ASN A 118 4.89 -1.37 20.80
C ASN A 118 5.74 -0.62 19.77
N TYR A 119 5.15 -0.29 18.62
CA TYR A 119 5.72 0.65 17.66
C TYR A 119 4.94 1.96 17.81
N SER A 120 5.64 3.02 18.21
CA SER A 120 5.10 4.38 18.15
C SER A 120 5.57 5.00 16.84
N ALA A 121 4.64 5.33 15.95
CA ALA A 121 4.94 6.17 14.80
C ALA A 121 5.44 7.53 15.30
N GLN A 122 6.52 8.06 14.74
CA GLN A 122 6.93 9.44 15.00
C GLN A 122 6.22 10.35 13.98
N CYS A 123 4.89 10.31 14.06
CA CYS A 123 3.99 11.36 13.60
C CYS A 123 3.88 12.42 14.72
#